data_AF-A0AA86JS61-F1
#
_entry.id   AF-A0AA86JS61-F1
#
_cell.length_a   1.000
_cell.length_b   1.000
_cell.length_c   1.000
_cell.angle_alpha   90.00
_cell.angle_beta   90.00
_cell.angle_gamma   90.00
#
_symmetry.space_group_name_H-M   'P 1'
#
loop_
_entity.id
_entity.type
_entity.pdbx_description
1 polymer ?
#
loop_
_entity_poly.entity_id
_entity_poly.type
_entity_poly.pdbx_seq_one_letter_code
_entity_poly.pdbx_strand_id
1 'polypeptide(L)'
;MKSLDNKILNFVNKVSRRIKLNFLLDRLLMGLNASLALILIILIASSIITFEYSYELSFIALILIIAISIVVGIMKGPNKNQISLIVDSKGLDERVTTSLEFINDESEIAIAQKKDTLDKIRDFNIKEKLPIRIRKQEMLRFIGLIIACLIVIAIPTNAKKEASKLRNFRKIKNETIEKIEKEEEKALKVNDLTEEEKRN
;
A
#
# COMPACT_ATOMS: atom_id res chain seq x y z
N MET A 1 -31.34 -9.70 -24.39
CA MET A 1 -30.87 -10.86 -23.59
C MET A 1 -29.41 -10.74 -23.19
N LYS A 2 -28.44 -10.56 -24.11
CA LYS A 2 -27.09 -10.03 -23.76
C LYS A 2 -27.14 -8.76 -22.91
N SER A 3 -28.19 -7.96 -23.08
CA SER A 3 -28.48 -6.76 -22.29
C SER A 3 -28.74 -7.03 -20.79
N LEU A 4 -29.31 -8.18 -20.40
CA LEU A 4 -29.57 -8.51 -18.98
C LEU A 4 -28.25 -8.91 -18.32
N ASP A 5 -27.54 -9.86 -18.92
CA ASP A 5 -26.24 -10.34 -18.48
C ASP A 5 -25.24 -9.18 -18.33
N ASN A 6 -25.17 -8.29 -19.32
CA ASN A 6 -24.30 -7.12 -19.26
C ASN A 6 -24.65 -6.17 -18.10
N LYS A 7 -25.93 -5.98 -17.78
CA LYS A 7 -26.35 -5.13 -16.65
C LYS A 7 -25.91 -5.73 -15.32
N ILE A 8 -26.07 -7.05 -15.15
CA ILE A 8 -25.66 -7.78 -13.94
C ILE A 8 -24.13 -7.75 -13.81
N LEU A 9 -23.40 -8.05 -14.88
CA LEU A 9 -21.94 -7.98 -14.91
C LEU A 9 -21.42 -6.56 -14.61
N ASN A 10 -22.05 -5.53 -15.15
CA ASN A 10 -21.70 -4.13 -14.87
C ASN A 10 -21.91 -3.77 -13.40
N PHE A 11 -23.02 -4.22 -12.80
CA PHE A 11 -23.23 -4.08 -11.36
C PHE A 11 -22.14 -4.78 -10.56
N VAL A 12 -21.87 -6.06 -10.86
CA VAL A 12 -20.82 -6.86 -10.20
C VAL A 12 -19.46 -6.17 -10.32
N ASN A 13 -19.10 -5.66 -11.49
CA ASN A 13 -17.85 -4.92 -11.69
C ASN A 13 -17.80 -3.63 -10.85
N LYS A 14 -18.91 -2.91 -10.73
CA LYS A 14 -19.01 -1.69 -9.92
C LYS A 14 -18.82 -1.98 -8.43
N VAL A 15 -19.50 -2.99 -7.88
CA VAL A 15 -19.33 -3.40 -6.47
C VAL A 15 -17.97 -4.05 -6.22
N SER A 16 -17.44 -4.79 -7.20
CA SER A 16 -16.10 -5.41 -7.14
C SER A 16 -15.02 -4.39 -6.85
N ARG A 17 -15.02 -3.25 -7.56
CA ARG A 17 -14.02 -2.18 -7.36
C ARG A 17 -14.02 -1.70 -5.91
N ARG A 18 -15.21 -1.51 -5.33
CA ARG A 18 -15.37 -1.01 -3.97
C ARG A 18 -14.95 -2.03 -2.91
N ILE A 19 -15.33 -3.31 -3.09
CA ILE A 19 -14.95 -4.39 -2.19
C ILE A 19 -13.43 -4.63 -2.24
N LYS A 20 -12.84 -4.67 -3.44
CA LYS A 20 -11.39 -4.81 -3.61
C LYS A 20 -10.63 -3.63 -3.02
N LEU A 21 -11.14 -2.41 -3.16
CA LEU A 21 -10.57 -1.23 -2.52
C LEU A 21 -10.58 -1.35 -0.99
N ASN A 22 -11.71 -1.76 -0.38
CA ASN A 22 -11.78 -1.99 1.06
C ASN A 22 -10.76 -3.03 1.53
N PHE A 23 -10.66 -4.15 0.80
CA PHE A 23 -9.69 -5.19 1.10
C PHE A 23 -8.25 -4.67 1.01
N LEU A 24 -7.93 -3.88 -0.03
CA LEU A 24 -6.62 -3.28 -0.20
C LEU A 24 -6.29 -2.30 0.94
N LEU A 25 -7.23 -1.43 1.32
CA LEU A 25 -7.04 -0.50 2.45
C LEU A 25 -6.81 -1.24 3.77
N ASP A 26 -7.53 -2.33 4.01
CA ASP A 26 -7.30 -3.17 5.19
C ASP A 26 -5.91 -3.81 5.19
N ARG A 27 -5.42 -4.28 4.03
CA ARG A 27 -4.08 -4.85 3.90
C ARG A 27 -2.98 -3.81 4.04
N LEU A 28 -3.19 -2.61 3.51
CA LEU A 28 -2.30 -1.47 3.68
C LEU A 28 -2.17 -1.09 5.15
N LEU A 29 -3.28 -1.01 5.89
CA LEU A 29 -3.23 -0.69 7.31
C LEU A 29 -2.53 -1.78 8.13
N MET A 30 -2.75 -3.05 7.81
CA MET A 30 -1.97 -4.14 8.41
C MET A 30 -0.47 -4.00 8.13
N GLY A 31 -0.12 -3.67 6.88
CA GLY A 31 1.27 -3.41 6.48
C GLY A 31 1.91 -2.27 7.25
N LEU A 32 1.18 -1.16 7.42
CA LEU A 32 1.61 -0.01 8.22
C LEU A 32 1.82 -0.36 9.69
N ASN A 33 0.93 -1.17 10.28
CA ASN A 33 1.12 -1.68 11.64
C ASN A 33 2.37 -2.56 11.75
N ALA A 34 2.58 -3.46 10.78
CA ALA A 34 3.75 -4.34 10.77
C ALA A 34 5.06 -3.56 10.59
N SER A 35 5.09 -2.56 9.71
CA SER A 35 6.26 -1.72 9.51
C SER A 35 6.57 -0.87 10.74
N LEU A 36 5.56 -0.25 11.36
CA LEU A 36 5.76 0.52 12.60
C LEU A 36 6.26 -0.36 13.75
N ALA A 37 5.77 -1.59 13.88
CA ALA A 37 6.27 -2.53 14.87
C ALA A 37 7.76 -2.86 14.64
N LEU A 38 8.16 -3.11 13.38
CA LEU A 38 9.56 -3.36 13.05
C LEU A 38 10.45 -2.11 13.28
N ILE A 39 9.96 -0.93 12.90
CA ILE A 39 10.65 0.35 13.15
C ILE A 39 10.85 0.55 14.66
N LEU A 40 9.83 0.28 15.47
CA LEU A 40 9.94 0.38 16.92
C LEU A 40 11.06 -0.52 17.47
N ILE A 41 11.16 -1.76 16.98
CA ILE A 41 12.25 -2.68 17.35
C ILE A 41 13.61 -2.10 16.96
N ILE A 42 13.75 -1.58 15.74
CA ILE A 42 15.01 -0.95 15.26
C ILE A 42 15.39 0.24 16.14
N LEU A 43 14.42 1.10 16.51
CA LEU A 43 14.65 2.27 17.34
C LEU A 43 15.05 1.90 18.78
N ILE A 44 14.43 0.87 19.36
CA ILE A 44 14.81 0.34 20.67
C ILE A 44 16.23 -0.22 20.62
N ALA A 45 16.54 -1.05 19.63
CA ALA A 45 17.89 -1.62 19.47
C ALA A 45 18.95 -0.51 19.28
N SER A 46 18.67 0.49 18.44
CA SER A 46 19.53 1.66 18.23
C SER A 46 19.66 2.57 19.46
N SER A 47 18.78 2.43 20.45
CA SER A 47 18.89 3.16 21.72
C SER A 47 19.89 2.51 22.67
N ILE A 48 20.17 1.21 22.48
CA ILE A 48 21.10 0.40 23.27
C ILE A 48 22.47 0.36 22.59
N ILE A 49 22.50 0.16 21.27
CA ILE A 49 23.72 0.01 20.45
C ILE A 49 23.88 1.25 19.57
N THR A 50 25.11 1.76 19.48
CA THR A 50 25.46 2.86 18.56
C THR A 50 25.29 2.40 17.11
N PHE A 51 24.13 2.73 16.52
CA PHE A 51 23.81 2.38 15.14
C PHE A 51 23.48 3.64 14.33
N GLU A 52 24.38 3.99 13.42
CA GLU A 52 24.27 5.22 12.66
C GLU A 52 23.25 5.16 11.50
N TYR A 53 22.89 3.97 11.02
CA TYR A 53 21.96 3.74 9.90
C TYR A 53 20.51 3.40 10.34
N SER A 54 20.16 3.64 11.60
CA SER A 54 18.85 3.20 12.14
C SER A 54 17.65 3.84 11.44
N TYR A 55 17.77 5.10 11.01
CA TYR A 55 16.70 5.79 10.30
C TYR A 55 16.58 5.33 8.85
N GLU A 56 17.71 5.13 8.16
CA GLU A 56 17.76 4.62 6.78
C GLU A 56 17.17 3.20 6.72
N LEU A 57 17.55 2.32 7.65
CA LEU A 57 17.00 0.97 7.73
C LEU A 57 15.50 0.98 8.03
N SER A 58 15.04 1.87 8.91
CA SER A 58 13.61 2.04 9.22
C SER A 58 12.82 2.49 7.98
N PHE A 59 13.38 3.39 7.18
CA PHE A 59 12.76 3.87 5.95
C PHE A 59 12.69 2.78 4.87
N ILE A 60 13.77 2.02 4.68
CA ILE A 60 13.80 0.88 3.76
C ILE A 60 12.76 -0.18 4.18
N ALA A 61 12.70 -0.52 5.47
CA ALA A 61 11.73 -1.46 6.01
C ALA A 61 10.29 -1.01 5.77
N LEU A 62 9.99 0.28 5.96
CA LEU A 62 8.67 0.86 5.68
C LEU A 62 8.26 0.66 4.22
N ILE A 63 9.14 1.04 3.28
CA ILE A 63 8.85 0.95 1.84
C ILE A 63 8.64 -0.51 1.43
N LEU A 64 9.52 -1.42 1.85
CA LEU A 64 9.44 -2.84 1.48
C LEU A 64 8.15 -3.47 2.00
N ILE A 65 7.79 -3.24 3.26
CA ILE A 65 6.59 -3.83 3.85
C ILE A 65 5.32 -3.26 3.22
N ILE A 66 5.29 -1.96 2.93
CA ILE A 66 4.15 -1.34 2.21
C ILE A 66 4.04 -1.93 0.80
N ALA A 67 5.14 -2.03 0.06
CA ALA A 67 5.14 -2.60 -1.29
C ALA A 67 4.63 -4.05 -1.28
N ILE A 68 5.11 -4.88 -0.36
CA ILE A 68 4.62 -6.25 -0.15
C ILE A 68 3.12 -6.25 0.15
N SER A 69 2.65 -5.34 1.01
CA SER A 69 1.24 -5.24 1.39
C SER A 69 0.33 -4.84 0.23
N ILE A 70 0.80 -3.98 -0.67
CA ILE A 70 0.10 -3.62 -1.91
C ILE A 70 0.02 -4.84 -2.83
N VAL A 71 1.14 -5.51 -3.09
CA VAL A 71 1.21 -6.69 -3.96
C VAL A 71 0.28 -7.79 -3.45
N VAL A 72 0.35 -8.10 -2.15
CA VAL A 72 -0.53 -9.08 -1.50
C VAL A 72 -1.99 -8.62 -1.55
N GLY A 73 -2.27 -7.34 -1.33
CA GLY A 73 -3.63 -6.80 -1.39
C GLY A 73 -4.28 -6.92 -2.77
N ILE A 74 -3.49 -6.74 -3.84
CA ILE A 74 -3.95 -6.89 -5.22
C ILE A 74 -4.10 -8.37 -5.58
N MET A 75 -3.08 -9.20 -5.30
CA MET A 75 -3.06 -10.61 -5.68
C MET A 75 -4.07 -11.46 -4.90
N LYS A 76 -4.21 -11.22 -3.60
CA LYS A 76 -5.15 -11.96 -2.73
C LYS A 76 -6.49 -11.26 -2.56
N GLY A 77 -6.78 -10.26 -3.40
CA GLY A 77 -8.06 -9.58 -3.41
C GLY A 77 -9.23 -10.54 -3.73
N PRO A 78 -10.46 -10.25 -3.26
CA PRO A 78 -11.60 -11.14 -3.48
C PRO A 78 -11.86 -11.43 -4.96
N ASN A 79 -12.11 -12.69 -5.29
CA ASN A 79 -12.49 -13.11 -6.64
C ASN A 79 -13.99 -12.84 -6.91
N LYS A 80 -14.46 -13.05 -8.14
CA LYS A 80 -15.85 -12.74 -8.52
C LYS A 80 -16.89 -13.51 -7.68
N ASN A 81 -16.63 -14.77 -7.36
CA ASN A 81 -17.54 -15.61 -6.56
C ASN A 81 -17.61 -15.10 -5.11
N GLN A 82 -16.48 -14.76 -4.51
CA GLN A 82 -16.45 -14.13 -3.19
C GLN A 82 -17.18 -12.79 -3.19
N ILE A 83 -17.06 -12.02 -4.28
CA ILE A 83 -17.73 -10.73 -4.42
C ILE A 83 -19.24 -10.91 -4.51
N SER A 84 -19.75 -11.87 -5.30
CA SER A 84 -21.19 -12.12 -5.39
C SER A 84 -21.76 -12.52 -4.03
N LEU A 85 -21.09 -13.43 -3.31
CA LEU A 85 -21.46 -13.83 -1.95
C LEU A 85 -21.46 -12.66 -0.96
N ILE A 86 -20.43 -11.80 -1.00
CA ILE A 86 -20.37 -10.61 -0.13
C ILE A 86 -21.56 -9.70 -0.42
N VAL A 87 -21.90 -9.48 -1.68
CA VAL A 87 -23.00 -8.58 -2.06
C VAL A 87 -24.36 -9.19 -1.67
N ASP A 88 -24.55 -10.48 -1.91
CA ASP A 88 -25.76 -11.21 -1.54
C ASP A 88 -26.00 -11.16 -0.03
N SER A 89 -24.94 -11.29 0.78
CA SER A 89 -25.00 -11.14 2.25
C SER A 89 -25.41 -9.73 2.72
N LYS A 90 -25.50 -8.75 1.82
CA LYS A 90 -25.94 -7.38 2.12
C LYS A 90 -27.38 -7.09 1.70
N GLY A 91 -28.16 -8.14 1.47
CA GLY A 91 -29.61 -8.05 1.22
C GLY A 91 -29.99 -8.23 -0.24
N LEU A 92 -29.17 -8.93 -1.03
CA LEU A 92 -29.60 -9.44 -2.34
C LEU A 92 -29.97 -10.92 -2.31
N ASP A 93 -29.70 -11.64 -1.22
CA ASP A 93 -30.24 -12.98 -0.93
C ASP A 93 -30.02 -13.98 -2.09
N GLU A 94 -28.76 -14.26 -2.42
CA GLU A 94 -28.29 -15.19 -3.47
C GLU A 94 -28.63 -14.80 -4.92
N ARG A 95 -29.42 -13.75 -5.14
CA ARG A 95 -29.84 -13.31 -6.48
C ARG A 95 -28.67 -13.03 -7.42
N VAL A 96 -27.60 -12.41 -6.93
CA VAL A 96 -26.42 -12.10 -7.77
C VAL A 96 -25.66 -13.37 -8.11
N THR A 97 -25.42 -14.23 -7.13
CA THR A 97 -24.70 -15.50 -7.34
C THR A 97 -25.45 -16.38 -8.34
N THR A 98 -26.75 -16.61 -8.12
CA THR A 98 -27.61 -17.40 -9.02
C THR A 98 -27.67 -16.80 -10.43
N SER A 99 -27.81 -15.48 -10.56
CA SER A 99 -27.81 -14.83 -11.88
C SER A 99 -26.47 -14.91 -12.62
N LEU A 100 -25.35 -15.02 -11.90
CA LEU A 100 -24.04 -15.23 -12.49
C LEU A 100 -23.85 -16.65 -13.00
N GLU A 101 -24.45 -17.64 -12.34
CA GLU A 101 -24.47 -19.03 -12.81
C GLU A 101 -25.29 -19.18 -14.10
N PHE A 102 -26.39 -18.42 -14.23
CA PHE A 102 -27.22 -18.40 -15.43
C PHE A 102 -26.68 -17.52 -16.57
N ILE A 103 -25.45 -17.02 -16.52
CA ILE A 103 -24.90 -16.23 -17.64
C ILE A 103 -24.90 -17.05 -18.93
N ASN A 104 -25.36 -16.45 -20.03
CA ASN A 104 -25.62 -17.10 -21.32
C ASN A 104 -26.74 -18.17 -21.34
N ASP A 105 -27.42 -18.42 -20.22
CA ASP A 105 -28.64 -19.24 -20.18
C ASP A 105 -29.86 -18.40 -20.59
N GLU A 106 -30.64 -18.92 -21.53
CA GLU A 106 -31.82 -18.29 -22.13
C GLU A 106 -33.14 -19.00 -21.78
N SER A 107 -33.11 -19.98 -20.88
CA SER A 107 -34.32 -20.62 -20.35
C SER A 107 -35.24 -19.59 -19.67
N GLU A 108 -36.54 -19.87 -19.68
CA GLU A 108 -37.54 -18.96 -19.06
C GLU A 108 -37.23 -18.70 -17.58
N ILE A 109 -36.76 -19.73 -16.87
CA ILE A 109 -36.34 -19.64 -15.47
C ILE A 109 -35.13 -18.72 -15.33
N ALA A 110 -34.09 -18.89 -16.15
CA ALA A 110 -32.91 -18.03 -16.13
C ALA A 110 -33.28 -16.56 -16.41
N ILE A 111 -34.17 -16.31 -17.38
CA ILE A 111 -34.65 -14.96 -17.68
C ILE A 111 -35.43 -14.36 -16.51
N ALA A 112 -36.30 -15.14 -15.85
CA ALA A 112 -37.05 -14.69 -14.69
C ALA A 112 -36.12 -14.30 -13.52
N GLN A 113 -35.12 -15.14 -13.21
CA GLN A 113 -34.13 -14.88 -12.17
C GLN A 113 -33.30 -13.62 -12.44
N LYS A 114 -32.85 -13.44 -13.69
CA LYS A 114 -32.09 -12.25 -14.10
C LYS A 114 -32.93 -10.97 -13.98
N LYS A 115 -34.23 -11.02 -14.30
CA LYS A 115 -35.14 -9.88 -14.15
C LYS A 115 -35.35 -9.52 -12.67
N ASP A 116 -35.66 -10.49 -11.81
CA ASP A 116 -35.79 -10.27 -10.36
C ASP A 116 -34.51 -9.64 -9.77
N THR A 117 -33.36 -10.17 -10.16
CA THR A 117 -32.06 -9.66 -9.72
C THR A 117 -31.83 -8.22 -10.15
N LEU A 118 -32.19 -7.83 -11.37
CA LEU A 118 -32.05 -6.45 -11.84
C LEU A 118 -32.96 -5.48 -11.09
N ASP A 119 -34.19 -5.90 -10.77
CA ASP A 119 -35.12 -5.08 -10.00
C ASP A 119 -34.56 -4.80 -8.60
N LYS A 120 -33.99 -5.82 -7.93
CA LYS A 120 -33.38 -5.65 -6.60
C LYS A 120 -32.07 -4.88 -6.62
N ILE A 121 -31.24 -5.07 -7.65
CA ILE A 121 -29.99 -4.33 -7.83
C ILE A 121 -30.25 -2.83 -8.04
N ARG A 122 -31.35 -2.46 -8.72
CA ARG A 122 -31.70 -1.06 -8.96
C ARG A 122 -31.86 -0.28 -7.65
N ASP A 123 -32.46 -0.92 -6.65
CA ASP A 123 -32.73 -0.33 -5.34
C ASP A 123 -31.57 -0.55 -4.35
N PHE A 124 -30.52 -1.25 -4.77
CA PHE A 124 -29.36 -1.56 -3.93
C PHE A 124 -28.44 -0.35 -3.75
N ASN A 125 -28.50 0.27 -2.57
CA ASN A 125 -27.61 1.36 -2.21
C ASN A 125 -26.19 0.86 -1.88
N ILE A 126 -25.33 0.80 -2.91
CA ILE A 126 -23.93 0.36 -2.78
C ILE A 126 -23.17 1.15 -1.69
N LYS A 127 -23.41 2.46 -1.56
CA LYS A 127 -22.64 3.30 -0.63
C LYS A 127 -22.90 2.93 0.82
N GLU A 128 -24.16 2.67 1.13
CA GLU A 128 -24.66 2.36 2.46
C GLU A 128 -24.40 0.89 2.83
N LYS A 129 -24.66 -0.04 1.91
CA LYS A 129 -24.54 -1.49 2.13
C LYS A 129 -23.10 -1.98 2.10
N LEU A 130 -22.23 -1.33 1.32
CA LEU A 130 -20.79 -1.63 1.21
C LEU A 130 -19.96 -0.41 1.58
N PRO A 131 -20.05 0.11 2.82
CA PRO A 131 -19.32 1.30 3.22
C PRO A 131 -17.81 1.03 3.21
N ILE A 132 -17.03 2.05 2.87
CA ILE A 132 -15.58 2.00 3.06
C ILE A 132 -15.35 2.17 4.55
N ARG A 133 -14.92 1.10 5.23
CA ARG A 133 -14.71 1.08 6.68
C ARG A 133 -13.34 0.55 6.97
N ILE A 134 -12.64 1.30 7.81
CA ILE A 134 -11.39 0.86 8.42
C ILE A 134 -11.74 0.23 9.78
N ARG A 135 -11.15 -0.92 10.09
CA ARG A 135 -11.33 -1.54 11.42
C ARG A 135 -10.76 -0.64 12.51
N LYS A 136 -11.61 -0.16 13.42
CA LYS A 136 -11.22 0.72 14.55
C LYS A 136 -10.06 0.15 15.39
N GLN A 137 -10.07 -1.16 15.62
CA GLN A 137 -9.01 -1.86 16.35
C GLN A 137 -7.63 -1.71 15.68
N GLU A 138 -7.57 -1.78 14.35
CA GLU A 138 -6.33 -1.61 13.60
C GLU A 138 -5.84 -0.16 13.62
N MET A 139 -6.77 0.81 13.60
CA MET A 139 -6.43 2.23 13.77
C MET A 139 -5.89 2.54 15.15
N LEU A 140 -6.46 1.94 16.21
CA LEU A 140 -5.95 2.11 17.57
C LEU A 140 -4.53 1.55 17.71
N ARG A 141 -4.23 0.38 17.13
CA ARG A 141 -2.87 -0.18 17.07
C ARG A 141 -1.92 0.76 16.34
N PHE A 142 -2.34 1.31 15.21
CA PHE A 142 -1.54 2.24 14.42
C PHE A 142 -1.16 3.49 15.22
N ILE A 143 -2.15 4.12 15.87
CA ILE A 143 -1.93 5.30 16.72
C ILE A 143 -1.02 4.94 17.90
N GLY A 144 -1.26 3.81 18.57
CA GLY A 144 -0.45 3.36 19.70
C GLY A 144 1.02 3.13 19.32
N LEU A 145 1.28 2.52 18.15
CA LEU A 145 2.64 2.30 17.66
C LEU A 145 3.35 3.60 17.29
N ILE A 146 2.65 4.57 16.69
CA ILE A 146 3.22 5.90 16.43
C ILE A 146 3.65 6.56 17.75
N ILE A 147 2.78 6.56 18.76
CA ILE A 147 3.08 7.14 20.06
C ILE A 147 4.30 6.44 20.69
N ALA A 148 4.36 5.10 20.63
CA ALA A 148 5.51 4.35 21.14
C ALA A 148 6.81 4.72 20.42
N CYS A 149 6.80 4.83 19.09
CA CYS A 149 7.97 5.28 18.32
C CYS A 149 8.42 6.68 18.74
N LEU A 150 7.48 7.62 18.92
CA LEU A 150 7.80 8.99 19.35
C LEU A 150 8.42 9.03 20.74
N ILE A 151 7.89 8.26 21.68
CA ILE A 151 8.47 8.12 23.03
C ILE A 151 9.89 7.61 22.95
N VAL A 152 10.13 6.53 22.19
CA VAL A 152 11.47 5.96 22.03
C VAL A 152 12.40 6.99 21.42
N ILE A 153 12.01 7.71 20.37
CA ILE A 153 12.84 8.75 19.73
C ILE A 153 13.23 9.84 20.74
N ALA A 154 12.27 10.33 21.52
CA ALA A 154 12.45 11.43 22.47
C ALA A 154 13.45 11.13 23.60
N ILE A 155 13.62 9.86 23.99
CA ILE A 155 14.57 9.47 25.04
C ILE A 155 16.02 9.66 24.54
N PRO A 156 16.80 10.57 25.15
CA PRO A 156 18.20 10.75 24.78
C PRO A 156 19.03 9.61 25.38
N THR A 157 19.74 8.86 24.52
CA THR A 157 20.71 7.84 24.98
C THR A 157 22.11 8.16 24.47
N ASN A 158 23.14 7.65 25.17
CA ASN A 158 24.53 7.84 24.75
C ASN A 158 24.78 7.25 23.36
N ALA A 159 24.23 6.05 23.09
CA ALA A 159 24.28 5.41 21.78
C ALA A 159 23.72 6.31 20.66
N LYS A 160 22.58 6.98 20.90
CA LYS A 160 22.01 7.92 19.91
C LYS A 160 22.86 9.15 19.69
N LYS A 161 23.46 9.71 20.75
CA LYS A 161 24.36 10.86 20.66
C LYS A 161 25.59 10.51 19.82
N GLU A 162 26.20 9.37 20.09
CA GLU A 162 27.35 8.87 19.34
C GLU A 162 26.99 8.56 17.89
N ALA A 163 25.87 7.88 17.66
CA ALA A 163 25.35 7.61 16.32
C ALA A 163 25.07 8.90 15.54
N SER A 164 24.66 9.98 16.22
CA SER A 164 24.47 11.28 15.58
C SER A 164 25.79 11.93 15.16
N LYS A 165 26.85 11.78 15.97
CA LYS A 165 28.20 12.26 15.60
C LYS A 165 28.72 11.49 14.38
N LEU A 166 28.57 10.18 14.38
CA LEU A 166 28.93 9.29 13.26
C LEU A 166 28.19 9.66 11.98
N ARG A 167 26.86 9.84 12.03
CA ARG A 167 26.06 10.32 10.89
C ARG A 167 26.56 11.67 10.34
N ASN A 168 26.82 12.64 11.22
CA ASN A 168 27.31 13.95 10.80
C ASN A 168 28.70 13.86 10.16
N PHE A 169 29.60 13.07 10.76
CA PHE A 169 30.93 12.82 10.21
C PHE A 169 30.85 12.17 8.82
N ARG A 170 29.98 11.18 8.65
CA ARG A 170 29.76 10.53 7.35
C ARG A 170 29.23 11.50 6.31
N LYS A 171 28.28 12.36 6.68
CA LYS A 171 27.74 13.40 5.79
C LYS A 171 28.84 14.33 5.30
N ILE A 172 29.67 14.85 6.21
CA ILE A 172 30.82 15.71 5.87
C ILE A 172 31.78 14.97 4.94
N LYS A 173 32.14 13.72 5.28
CA LYS A 173 33.02 12.90 4.44
C LYS A 173 32.49 12.76 3.01
N ASN A 174 31.21 12.44 2.85
CA ASN A 174 30.61 12.26 1.53
C ASN A 174 30.56 13.58 0.74
N GLU A 175 30.21 14.69 1.38
CA GLU A 175 30.24 16.01 0.74
C GLU A 175 31.65 16.42 0.30
N THR A 176 32.68 16.07 1.07
CA THR A 176 34.07 16.31 0.69
C THR A 176 34.48 15.47 -0.52
N ILE A 177 34.13 14.18 -0.55
CA ILE A 177 34.41 13.29 -1.69
C ILE A 177 33.74 13.82 -2.95
N GLU A 178 32.46 14.21 -2.88
CA GLU A 178 31.72 14.73 -4.03
C GLU A 178 32.32 16.04 -4.58
N LYS A 179 32.88 16.89 -3.70
CA LYS A 179 33.60 18.11 -4.12
C LYS A 179 34.89 17.78 -4.86
N ILE A 180 35.66 16.83 -4.35
CA ILE A 180 36.91 16.38 -4.98
C ILE A 180 36.61 15.80 -6.36
N GLU A 181 35.63 14.90 -6.47
CA GLU A 181 35.22 14.30 -7.75
C GLU A 181 34.78 15.38 -8.77
N LYS A 182 34.03 16.40 -8.32
CA LYS A 182 33.64 17.53 -9.17
C LYS A 182 34.82 18.41 -9.60
N GLU A 183 35.82 18.59 -8.75
CA GLU A 183 37.03 19.34 -9.09
C GLU A 183 37.93 18.55 -10.06
N GLU A 184 38.05 17.23 -9.88
CA GLU A 184 38.73 16.34 -10.82
C GLU A 184 38.05 16.34 -12.20
N GLU A 185 36.72 16.22 -12.27
CA GLU A 185 35.98 16.27 -13.53
C GLU A 185 36.16 17.62 -14.26
N LYS A 186 36.21 18.73 -13.51
CA LYS A 186 36.50 20.06 -14.08
C LYS A 186 37.94 20.17 -14.57
N ALA A 187 38.92 19.67 -13.81
CA ALA A 187 40.32 19.67 -14.21
C ALA A 187 40.55 18.84 -15.49
N LEU A 188 39.90 17.68 -15.59
CA LEU A 188 39.91 16.84 -16.81
C LEU A 188 39.33 17.59 -18.01
N LYS A 189 38.16 18.23 -17.87
CA LYS A 189 37.55 19.02 -18.95
C LYS A 189 38.42 20.20 -19.39
N VAL A 190 39.09 20.87 -18.46
CA VAL A 190 40.02 21.97 -18.79
C VAL A 190 41.22 21.43 -19.56
N ASN A 191 41.81 20.31 -19.12
CA ASN A 191 42.93 19.69 -19.82
C ASN A 191 42.55 19.22 -21.24
N ASP A 192 41.37 18.64 -21.43
CA ASP A 192 40.88 18.21 -22.74
C ASP A 192 40.70 19.40 -23.70
N LEU A 193 40.11 20.51 -23.23
CA LEU A 193 39.97 21.75 -24.00
C LEU A 193 41.34 22.35 -24.37
N THR A 194 42.31 22.29 -23.46
CA THR A 194 43.67 22.83 -23.69
C THR A 194 44.44 22.00 -24.73
N GLU A 195 44.18 20.70 -24.84
CA GLU A 195 44.80 19.84 -25.85
C GLU A 195 44.12 19.96 -27.23
N GLU A 196 42.83 20.27 -27.29
CA GLU A 196 42.14 20.62 -28.56
C GLU A 196 42.62 21.98 -29.11
N GLU A 197 42.82 22.98 -28.25
CA GLU A 197 43.33 24.30 -28.65
C GLU A 197 44.76 24.25 -29.22
N LYS A 198 45.59 23.29 -28.81
CA LYS A 198 46.94 23.08 -29.36
C LYS A 198 46.98 22.37 -30.72
N ARG A 199 45.86 21.80 -31.18
CA ARG A 199 45.75 21.07 -32.45
C ARG A 199 45.18 21.92 -33.61
N ASN A 200 44.71 23.13 -33.32
CA ASN A 200 44.31 24.15 -34.31
C ASN A 200 45.41 25.20 -34.48
#